data_AF-A0A415E4G9-F1
#
_entry.id   AF-A0A415E4G9-F1
#
_cell.length_a   1.000
_cell.length_b   1.000
_cell.length_c   1.000
_cell.angle_alpha   90.00
_cell.angle_beta   90.00
_cell.angle_gamma   90.00
#
_symmetry.space_group_name_H-M   'P 1'
#
loop_
_entity.id
_entity.type
_entity.pdbx_description
1 polymer ?
#
loop_
_entity_poly.entity_id
_entity_poly.type
_entity_poly.pdbx_seq_one_letter_code
_entity_poly.pdbx_strand_id
1 'polypeptide(L)' 'MKRENYPKLLYIICVLFIVGFGVSLWVDYEKYLMYALPFYYYIIFRCIEFLVPCIIILIVARVLKRKLK' A
#
# COMPACT_ATOMS: atom_id res chain seq x y z
N MET A 1 -7.25 7.41 21.99
CA MET A 1 -7.75 7.76 20.64
C MET A 1 -9.25 7.45 20.59
N LYS A 2 -10.11 8.39 20.24
CA LYS A 2 -11.57 8.12 20.18
C LYS A 2 -11.89 7.16 19.03
N ARG A 3 -12.89 6.29 19.20
CA ARG A 3 -13.21 5.22 18.22
C ARG A 3 -13.53 5.76 16.82
N GLU A 4 -14.09 6.96 16.77
CA GLU A 4 -14.37 7.75 15.57
C GLU A 4 -13.12 8.13 14.73
N ASN A 5 -11.91 8.14 15.32
CA ASN A 5 -10.68 8.46 14.58
C ASN A 5 -10.00 7.24 13.93
N TYR A 6 -10.34 6.01 14.30
CA TYR A 6 -9.78 4.80 13.66
C TYR A 6 -9.93 4.76 12.14
N PRO A 7 -11.11 5.07 11.55
CA PRO A 7 -11.24 5.06 10.09
C PRO A 7 -10.39 6.14 9.40
N LYS A 8 -10.16 7.31 10.05
CA LYS A 8 -9.25 8.34 9.53
C LYS A 8 -7.80 7.85 9.52
N LEU A 9 -7.35 7.21 10.60
CA LEU A 9 -5.99 6.68 10.71
C LEU A 9 -5.74 5.56 9.69
N LEU A 10 -6.70 4.66 9.48
CA LEU A 10 -6.61 3.63 8.43
C LEU A 10 -6.48 4.24 7.03
N TYR A 11 -7.16 5.36 6.75
CA TYR A 11 -7.02 6.07 5.49
C TYR A 11 -5.62 6.67 5.31
N ILE A 12 -5.04 7.24 6.38
CA ILE A 12 -3.66 7.74 6.37
C ILE A 12 -2.66 6.61 6.10
N ILE A 13 -2.88 5.43 6.71
CA ILE A 13 -2.05 4.25 6.45
C ILE A 13 -2.13 3.83 4.97
N CYS A 14 -3.32 3.86 4.35
CA CYS A 14 -3.46 3.59 2.92
C CYS A 14 -2.64 4.56 2.05
N VAL A 15 -2.62 5.86 2.38
CA VAL A 15 -1.80 6.85 1.68
C VAL A 15 -0.30 6.52 1.83
N LEU A 16 0.14 6.14 3.03
CA LEU A 16 1.52 5.71 3.28
C LEU A 16 1.89 4.47 2.45
N PHE A 17 0.98 3.52 2.27
CA PHE A 17 1.19 2.36 1.40
C PHE A 17 1.40 2.75 -0.07
N ILE A 18 0.63 3.72 -0.58
CA ILE A 18 0.77 4.20 -1.96
C ILE A 18 2.12 4.91 -2.14
N VAL A 19 2.51 5.75 -1.19
CA VAL A 19 3.80 6.45 -1.21
C VAL A 19 4.96 5.46 -1.12
N GLY A 20 4.89 4.50 -0.19
CA GLY A 20 5.89 3.45 -0.04
C GLY A 20 6.04 2.61 -1.30
N PHE A 21 4.93 2.24 -1.95
CA PHE A 21 4.94 1.53 -3.22
C PHE A 21 5.68 2.32 -4.31
N GLY A 22 5.39 3.62 -4.45
CA GLY A 22 6.05 4.48 -5.43
C GLY A 22 7.56 4.61 -5.19
N VAL A 23 7.98 4.81 -3.94
CA VAL A 23 9.40 4.90 -3.58
C VAL A 23 10.12 3.57 -3.81
N SER A 24 9.53 2.44 -3.41
CA SER A 24 10.13 1.12 -3.66
C SER A 24 10.24 0.81 -5.16
N LEU A 25 9.20 1.13 -5.94
CA LEU A 25 9.24 1.02 -7.41
C LEU A 25 10.35 1.85 -8.03
N TRP A 26 10.55 3.09 -7.56
CA TRP A 26 11.60 3.97 -8.06
C TRP A 26 13.00 3.41 -7.77
N VAL A 27 13.22 2.95 -6.54
CA VAL A 27 14.51 2.33 -6.14
C VAL A 27 14.77 1.06 -6.94
N ASP A 28 13.76 0.22 -7.13
CA ASP A 28 13.88 -0.98 -7.95
C ASP A 28 14.11 -0.61 -9.43
N TYR A 29 13.49 0.43 -9.96
CA TYR A 29 13.70 0.89 -11.33
C TYR A 29 15.16 1.31 -11.59
N GLU A 30 15.71 2.18 -10.74
CA GLU A 30 17.10 2.64 -10.81
C GLU A 30 18.09 1.46 -10.75
N LYS A 31 17.85 0.53 -9.82
CA LYS A 31 18.68 -0.68 -9.68
C LYS A 31 18.63 -1.52 -10.95
N TYR A 32 17.46 -1.74 -11.52
CA TYR A 32 17.30 -2.63 -12.69
C TYR A 32 17.75 -1.99 -14.00
N LEU A 33 17.66 -0.66 -14.14
CA LEU A 33 18.25 0.10 -15.23
C LEU A 33 19.76 -0.16 -15.32
N MET A 34 20.44 -0.26 -14.16
CA MET A 34 21.87 -0.51 -14.06
C MET A 34 22.28 -1.94 -14.44
N TYR A 35 21.40 -2.94 -14.26
CA TYR A 35 21.70 -4.37 -14.49
C TYR A 35 21.03 -4.97 -15.74
N ALA A 36 20.30 -4.19 -16.54
CA ALA A 36 19.59 -4.63 -17.75
C ALA A 36 18.68 -5.87 -17.55
N LEU A 37 18.09 -6.00 -16.36
CA LEU A 37 17.23 -7.12 -15.98
C LEU A 37 15.75 -6.85 -16.31
N PRO A 38 14.93 -7.89 -16.56
CA PRO A 38 13.50 -7.73 -16.86
C PRO A 38 12.71 -7.17 -15.66
N PHE A 39 12.37 -5.88 -15.74
CA PHE A 39 11.67 -5.13 -14.68
C PHE A 39 10.24 -5.60 -14.41
N TYR A 40 9.58 -6.22 -15.40
CA TYR A 40 8.14 -6.56 -15.32
C TYR A 40 7.79 -7.61 -14.25
N TYR A 41 8.68 -8.57 -13.97
CA TYR A 41 8.45 -9.56 -12.90
C TYR A 41 8.40 -8.88 -11.53
N TYR A 42 9.26 -7.88 -11.30
CA TYR A 42 9.35 -7.19 -10.01
C TYR A 42 8.19 -6.24 -9.74
N ILE A 43 7.64 -5.61 -10.79
CA ILE A 43 6.41 -4.81 -10.67
C ILE A 43 5.26 -5.67 -10.12
N ILE A 44 5.11 -6.90 -10.61
CA ILE A 44 4.02 -7.80 -10.17
C ILE A 44 4.19 -8.15 -8.69
N PHE A 45 5.40 -8.51 -8.25
CA PHE A 45 5.67 -8.79 -6.84
C PHE A 45 5.42 -7.57 -5.95
N ARG A 46 5.89 -6.38 -6.36
CA ARG A 46 5.64 -5.13 -5.63
C ARG A 46 4.16 -4.76 -5.57
N CYS A 47 3.43 -4.97 -6.66
CA CYS A 47 1.98 -4.80 -6.65
C CYS A 47 1.37 -5.71 -5.58
N ILE A 48 1.67 -7.00 -5.57
CA ILE A 48 1.13 -7.92 -4.55
C ILE A 48 1.51 -7.47 -3.14
N GLU A 49 2.77 -7.12 -2.91
CA GLU A 49 3.31 -6.76 -1.60
C GLU A 49 2.67 -5.49 -1.01
N PHE A 50 2.27 -4.52 -1.84
CA PHE A 50 1.68 -3.26 -1.37
C PHE A 50 0.14 -3.18 -1.56
N LEU A 51 -0.42 -3.72 -2.67
CA LEU A 51 -1.87 -3.69 -2.91
C LEU A 51 -2.62 -4.63 -1.99
N VAL A 52 -2.14 -5.85 -1.74
CA VAL A 52 -2.84 -6.83 -0.90
C VAL A 52 -3.06 -6.30 0.52
N PRO A 53 -2.02 -5.85 1.26
CA PRO A 53 -2.23 -5.26 2.58
C PRO A 53 -3.07 -3.99 2.54
N CYS A 54 -2.94 -3.16 1.50
CA CYS A 54 -3.76 -1.94 1.35
C CYS A 54 -5.25 -2.28 1.20
N ILE A 55 -5.59 -3.32 0.42
CA ILE A 55 -6.97 -3.82 0.28
C ILE A 55 -7.49 -4.35 1.62
N ILE A 56 -6.69 -5.13 2.36
CA ILE A 56 -7.07 -5.64 3.68
C ILE A 56 -7.39 -4.48 4.64
N ILE A 57 -6.54 -3.46 4.68
CA ILE A 57 -6.71 -2.28 5.52
C ILE A 57 -7.98 -1.51 5.14
N LEU A 58 -8.28 -1.35 3.84
CA LEU A 58 -9.51 -0.72 3.36
C LEU A 58 -10.77 -1.50 3.75
N ILE A 59 -10.74 -2.83 3.65
CA ILE A 59 -11.85 -3.70 4.08
C ILE A 59 -12.08 -3.53 5.59
N VAL A 60 -11.02 -3.61 6.40
CA VAL A 60 -11.09 -3.42 7.85
C VAL A 60 -11.65 -2.04 8.20
N ALA A 61 -11.18 -0.98 7.53
CA ALA A 61 -11.70 0.38 7.71
C ALA A 61 -13.20 0.47 7.42
N ARG A 62 -13.65 -0.18 6.34
CA ARG A 62 -15.07 -0.20 5.94
C ARG A 62 -15.93 -0.96 6.96
N VAL A 63 -15.45 -2.09 7.48
CA VAL A 63 -16.16 -2.88 8.51
C VAL A 63 -16.24 -2.10 9.82
N LEU A 64 -15.14 -1.49 10.27
CA LEU A 64 -15.11 -0.63 11.46
C LEU A 64 -16.07 0.55 11.33
N LYS A 65 -16.08 1.24 10.18
CA LYS A 65 -17.01 2.36 9.93
C LYS A 65 -18.48 1.92 9.97
N ARG A 66 -18.79 0.69 9.54
CA ARG A 66 -20.15 0.12 9.63
C ARG A 66 -20.54 -0.27 11.05
N LYS A 67 -19.62 -0.77 11.88
CA LYS A 67 -19.89 -1.11 13.28
C LYS A 67 -19.97 0.09 14.22
N LEU A 68 -19.35 1.22 13.84
CA LEU A 68 -19.37 2.47 14.59
C LEU A 68 -20.56 3.38 14.24
N LYS A 69 -21.32 3.01 13.21
CA LYS A 69 -22.56 3.68 12.82
C LYS A 69 -23.74 2.96 13.43
#